data_AF-A0A2S6RD93-F1
#
_entry.id   AF-A0A2S6RD93-F1
#
_cell.length_a   1.000
_cell.length_b   1.000
_cell.length_c   1.000
_cell.angle_alpha   90.00
_cell.angle_beta   90.00
_cell.angle_gamma   90.00
#
_symmetry.space_group_name_H-M   'P 1'
#
loop_
_entity.id
_entity.type
_entity.pdbx_description
1 polymer ?
#
loop_
_entity_poly.entity_id
_entity_poly.type
_entity_poly.pdbx_seq_one_letter_code
_entity_poly.pdbx_strand_id
1 'polypeptide(L)'
;MKNLLIIFFVLFLSSLSSDDYKIDIHGKIVNSLKHKYSNNSYYSILKLDGTFTDNFSNYGNFNALVSLEIDNSELKQHFFSAELTYQDGSIFYGQGSRTSREFEQGIGKLLITSANKRLTELVGVKCVYAINFFRSTSFTLTKCKITNSQKEALSNISSNKE
;
A
#
# COMPACT_ATOMS: atom_id res chain seq x y z
N MET A 1 -48.29 2.02 -3.65
CA MET A 1 -47.28 2.39 -2.62
C MET A 1 -46.59 1.19 -1.97
N LYS A 2 -47.28 0.06 -1.71
CA LYS A 2 -46.66 -1.16 -1.12
C LYS A 2 -45.51 -1.75 -1.96
N ASN A 3 -45.64 -1.75 -3.28
CA ASN A 3 -44.59 -2.29 -4.17
C ASN A 3 -43.36 -1.38 -4.29
N LEU A 4 -43.49 -0.07 -3.98
CA LEU A 4 -42.36 0.88 -4.01
C LEU A 4 -41.43 0.69 -2.80
N LEU A 5 -42.00 0.33 -1.64
CA LEU A 5 -41.26 0.00 -0.42
C LEU A 5 -40.41 -1.27 -0.55
N ILE A 6 -40.89 -2.26 -1.31
CA ILE A 6 -40.15 -3.52 -1.57
C ILE A 6 -38.92 -3.24 -2.43
N ILE A 7 -39.03 -2.39 -3.45
CA ILE A 7 -37.90 -2.01 -4.31
C ILE A 7 -36.81 -1.29 -3.50
N PHE A 8 -37.19 -0.42 -2.56
CA PHE A 8 -36.24 0.29 -1.69
C PHE A 8 -35.51 -0.66 -0.72
N PHE A 9 -36.19 -1.73 -0.27
CA PHE A 9 -35.61 -2.74 0.63
C PHE A 9 -34.62 -3.67 -0.10
N VAL A 10 -34.90 -4.05 -1.35
CA VAL A 10 -33.97 -4.86 -2.18
C VAL A 10 -32.70 -4.07 -2.52
N LEU A 11 -32.79 -2.76 -2.75
CA LEU A 11 -31.64 -1.89 -3.01
C LEU A 11 -30.76 -1.63 -1.76
N PHE A 12 -31.32 -1.77 -0.56
CA PHE A 12 -30.57 -1.64 0.70
C PHE A 12 -29.77 -2.92 1.05
N LEU A 13 -30.23 -4.09 0.58
CA LEU A 13 -29.57 -5.38 0.80
C LEU A 13 -28.33 -5.58 -0.08
N SER A 14 -28.19 -4.83 -1.18
CA SER A 14 -26.97 -4.85 -2.01
C SER A 14 -25.83 -4.00 -1.43
N SER A 15 -25.78 -3.80 -0.11
CA SER A 15 -24.57 -3.29 0.53
C SER A 15 -23.44 -4.28 0.26
N LEU A 16 -22.60 -3.99 -0.73
CA LEU A 16 -21.40 -4.76 -1.05
C LEU A 16 -20.58 -4.87 0.25
N SER A 17 -20.59 -6.05 0.87
CA SER A 17 -19.70 -6.34 1.98
C SER A 17 -18.28 -6.24 1.43
N SER A 18 -17.57 -5.18 1.82
CA SER A 18 -16.17 -5.02 1.48
C SER A 18 -15.32 -5.53 2.63
N ASP A 19 -14.52 -6.54 2.34
CA ASP A 19 -13.55 -7.10 3.27
C ASP A 19 -12.33 -6.19 3.41
N ASP A 20 -11.65 -6.31 4.55
CA ASP A 20 -10.41 -5.61 4.83
C ASP A 20 -9.21 -6.49 4.43
N TYR A 21 -8.40 -5.99 3.50
CA TYR A 21 -7.06 -6.52 3.26
C TYR A 21 -6.04 -5.75 4.10
N LYS A 22 -5.25 -6.45 4.92
CA LYS A 22 -4.28 -5.87 5.84
C LYS A 22 -2.90 -6.46 5.59
N ILE A 23 -1.92 -5.58 5.40
CA ILE A 23 -0.53 -5.94 5.14
C ILE A 23 0.35 -5.34 6.23
N ASP A 24 1.18 -6.16 6.84
CA ASP A 24 2.25 -5.72 7.73
C ASP A 24 3.59 -5.84 7.01
N ILE A 25 4.30 -4.73 6.86
CA ILE A 25 5.53 -4.61 6.08
C ILE A 25 6.66 -4.15 7.00
N HIS A 26 7.72 -4.94 7.04
CA HIS A 26 8.95 -4.64 7.76
C HIS A 26 10.06 -4.35 6.75
N GLY A 27 10.39 -3.07 6.60
CA GLY A 27 11.40 -2.59 5.64
C GLY A 27 12.66 -2.07 6.32
N LYS A 28 13.76 -2.01 5.58
CA LYS A 28 15.01 -1.38 5.99
C LYS A 28 15.55 -0.54 4.85
N ILE A 29 15.99 0.69 5.15
CA ILE A 29 16.71 1.52 4.19
C ILE A 29 18.06 0.86 3.91
N VAL A 30 18.25 0.38 2.68
CA VAL A 30 19.48 -0.29 2.22
C VAL A 30 20.37 0.63 1.39
N ASN A 31 19.82 1.68 0.80
CA ASN A 31 20.58 2.69 0.07
C ASN A 31 19.94 4.07 0.24
N SER A 32 20.76 5.11 0.26
CA SER A 32 20.35 6.51 0.32
C SER A 32 21.30 7.36 -0.50
N LEU A 33 20.75 8.05 -1.50
CA LEU A 33 21.44 9.09 -2.27
C LEU A 33 20.87 10.44 -1.88
N LYS A 34 21.71 11.45 -1.66
CA LYS A 34 21.27 12.76 -1.17
C LYS A 34 22.06 13.91 -1.79
N HIS A 35 21.35 14.87 -2.35
CA HIS A 35 21.89 16.17 -2.77
C HIS A 35 21.42 17.23 -1.77
N LYS A 36 22.37 17.85 -1.07
CA LYS A 36 22.08 18.94 -0.12
C LYS A 36 22.15 20.27 -0.85
N TYR A 37 21.08 21.05 -0.77
CA TYR A 37 21.08 22.44 -1.21
C TYR A 37 21.53 23.36 -0.06
N SER A 38 21.17 22.98 1.17
CA SER A 38 21.61 23.61 2.42
C SER A 38 21.59 22.59 3.56
N ASN A 39 21.78 23.03 4.80
CA ASN A 39 21.61 22.17 5.98
C ASN A 39 20.18 21.65 6.13
N ASN A 40 19.18 22.45 5.73
CA ASN A 40 17.76 22.17 5.97
C ASN A 40 16.96 21.93 4.68
N SER A 41 17.59 22.02 3.50
CA SER A 41 16.96 21.73 2.21
C SER A 41 17.78 20.70 1.43
N TYR A 42 17.11 19.65 0.96
CA TYR A 42 17.76 18.56 0.23
C TYR A 42 16.78 17.74 -0.61
N TYR A 43 17.31 17.13 -1.66
CA TYR A 43 16.66 16.06 -2.39
C TYR A 43 17.33 14.72 -2.05
N SER A 44 16.54 13.66 -1.95
CA SER A 44 17.05 12.33 -1.65
C SER A 44 16.24 11.23 -2.33
N ILE A 45 16.94 10.15 -2.67
CA ILE A 45 16.36 8.89 -3.13
C ILE A 45 16.74 7.80 -2.12
N LEU A 46 15.75 7.07 -1.63
CA LEU A 46 15.93 5.95 -0.72
C LEU A 46 15.52 4.65 -1.41
N LYS A 47 16.28 3.59 -1.17
CA LYS A 47 15.86 2.22 -1.46
C LYS A 47 15.61 1.49 -0.15
N LEU A 48 14.45 0.86 -0.06
CA LEU A 48 14.08 0.00 1.05
C LEU A 48 13.91 -1.43 0.56
N ASP A 49 14.44 -2.38 1.33
CA ASP A 49 14.21 -3.82 1.14
C ASP A 49 13.65 -4.40 2.44
N GLY A 50 12.85 -5.45 2.35
CA GLY A 50 12.23 -6.04 3.51
C GLY A 50 11.31 -7.21 3.20
N THR A 51 10.44 -7.50 4.16
CA THR A 51 9.46 -8.58 4.08
C THR A 51 8.08 -8.08 4.46
N PHE A 52 7.05 -8.83 4.06
CA PHE A 52 5.69 -8.57 4.51
C PHE A 52 4.95 -9.85 4.87
N THR A 53 3.88 -9.68 5.65
CA THR A 53 2.83 -10.69 5.87
C THR A 53 1.47 -10.03 5.72
N ASP A 54 0.43 -10.83 5.42
CA ASP A 54 -0.93 -10.32 5.34
C ASP A 54 -1.94 -11.15 6.15
N ASN A 55 -3.18 -10.64 6.24
CA ASN A 55 -4.27 -11.32 6.95
C ASN A 55 -4.90 -12.51 6.19
N PHE A 56 -4.37 -12.88 5.04
CA PHE A 56 -4.73 -14.07 4.26
C PHE A 56 -3.65 -15.16 4.35
N SER A 57 -2.74 -15.03 5.33
CA SER A 57 -1.60 -15.94 5.54
C SER A 57 -0.60 -15.97 4.39
N ASN A 58 -0.56 -14.92 3.58
CA ASN A 58 0.50 -14.73 2.60
C ASN A 58 1.69 -14.00 3.20
N TYR A 59 2.83 -14.18 2.56
CA TYR A 59 4.09 -13.57 2.97
C TYR A 59 4.99 -13.39 1.76
N GLY A 60 6.01 -12.58 1.91
CA GLY A 60 6.96 -12.41 0.82
C GLY A 60 7.92 -11.26 1.03
N ASN A 61 8.51 -10.84 -0.08
CA ASN A 61 9.50 -9.78 -0.11
C ASN A 61 8.86 -8.44 -0.46
N PHE A 62 9.42 -7.38 0.10
CA PHE A 62 9.04 -6.00 -0.15
C PHE A 62 10.27 -5.23 -0.66
N ASN A 63 10.05 -4.42 -1.68
CA ASN A 63 11.00 -3.40 -2.13
C ASN A 63 10.28 -2.06 -2.26
N ALA A 64 10.94 -0.94 -1.97
CA ALA A 64 10.46 0.36 -2.37
C ALA A 64 11.58 1.31 -2.79
N LEU A 65 11.25 2.15 -3.78
CA LEU A 65 12.02 3.32 -4.17
C LEU A 65 11.25 4.57 -3.73
N VAL A 66 11.91 5.46 -3.00
CA VAL A 66 11.30 6.68 -2.45
C VAL A 66 12.09 7.88 -2.92
N SER A 67 11.41 8.87 -3.49
CA SER A 67 11.92 10.20 -3.78
C SER A 67 11.38 11.17 -2.73
N LEU A 68 12.27 11.93 -2.09
CA LEU A 68 11.95 12.86 -1.01
C LEU A 68 12.67 14.20 -1.24
N GLU A 69 11.90 15.28 -1.25
CA GLU A 69 12.40 16.65 -1.27
C GLU A 69 11.95 17.38 0.00
N ILE A 70 12.93 17.87 0.76
CA ILE A 70 12.74 18.74 1.91
C ILE A 70 13.20 20.14 1.53
N ASP A 71 12.38 21.13 1.87
CA ASP A 71 12.73 22.55 1.73
C ASP A 71 12.45 23.28 3.05
N ASN A 72 13.46 23.96 3.59
CA ASN A 72 13.39 24.67 4.87
C ASN A 72 12.82 23.81 6.01
N SER A 73 13.27 22.56 6.12
CA SER A 73 12.78 21.56 7.08
C SER A 73 11.34 21.08 6.88
N GLU A 74 10.66 21.51 5.81
CA GLU A 74 9.30 21.06 5.47
C GLU A 74 9.30 20.06 4.31
N LEU A 75 8.34 19.15 4.31
CA LEU A 75 8.13 18.21 3.21
C LEU A 75 7.60 18.94 1.98
N LYS A 76 8.43 19.16 0.98
CA LYS A 76 7.98 19.75 -0.29
C LYS A 76 7.33 18.68 -1.18
N GLN A 77 8.00 17.55 -1.34
CA GLN A 77 7.50 16.46 -2.17
C GLN A 77 7.96 15.10 -1.65
N HIS A 78 7.05 14.13 -1.71
CA HIS A 78 7.36 12.73 -1.46
C HIS A 78 6.64 11.88 -2.51
N PHE A 79 7.36 10.94 -3.13
CA PHE A 79 6.79 9.94 -4.01
C PHE A 79 7.44 8.59 -3.70
N PHE A 80 6.67 7.52 -3.78
CA PHE A 80 7.20 6.17 -3.67
C PHE A 80 6.58 5.22 -4.67
N SER A 81 7.37 4.22 -5.07
CA SER A 81 6.92 3.03 -5.78
C SER A 81 7.38 1.81 -4.98
N ALA A 82 6.42 0.98 -4.60
CA ALA A 82 6.61 -0.25 -3.84
C ALA A 82 6.31 -1.47 -4.71
N GLU A 83 7.06 -2.54 -4.50
CA GLU A 83 6.86 -3.87 -5.06
C GLU A 83 6.66 -4.86 -3.92
N LEU A 84 5.61 -5.67 -4.00
CA LEU A 84 5.39 -6.80 -3.11
C LEU A 84 5.40 -8.08 -3.94
N THR A 85 6.36 -8.96 -3.67
CA THR A 85 6.50 -10.26 -4.29
C THR A 85 6.08 -11.34 -3.30
N TYR A 86 5.01 -12.06 -3.62
CA TYR A 86 4.39 -13.10 -2.79
C TYR A 86 5.14 -14.43 -2.90
N GLN A 87 4.86 -15.34 -1.98
CA GLN A 87 5.51 -16.65 -1.88
C GLN A 87 5.35 -17.54 -3.13
N ASP A 88 4.29 -17.34 -3.93
CA ASP A 88 4.05 -18.05 -5.20
C ASP A 88 4.66 -17.32 -6.42
N GLY A 89 5.41 -16.24 -6.19
CA GLY A 89 5.96 -15.37 -7.23
C GLY A 89 4.94 -14.45 -7.90
N SER A 90 3.71 -14.33 -7.38
CA SER A 90 2.80 -13.25 -7.74
C SER A 90 3.35 -11.91 -7.26
N ILE A 91 3.13 -10.84 -8.02
CA ILE A 91 3.68 -9.51 -7.74
C ILE A 91 2.58 -8.46 -7.93
N PHE A 92 2.54 -7.48 -7.03
CA PHE A 92 1.89 -6.20 -7.31
C PHE A 92 2.80 -5.00 -7.00
N TYR A 93 2.52 -3.91 -7.69
CA TYR A 93 3.18 -2.62 -7.56
C TYR A 93 2.21 -1.57 -7.03
N GLY A 94 2.61 -0.88 -5.96
CA GLY A 94 1.86 0.19 -5.33
C GLY A 94 2.59 1.53 -5.43
N GLN A 95 1.88 2.60 -5.76
CA GLN A 95 2.47 3.94 -5.83
C GLN A 95 1.71 4.93 -4.97
N GLY A 96 2.40 5.97 -4.50
CA GLY A 96 1.77 7.08 -3.81
C GLY A 96 2.65 8.32 -3.78
N SER A 97 2.00 9.47 -3.64
CA SER A 97 2.66 10.77 -3.50
C SER A 97 2.08 11.51 -2.30
N ARG A 98 2.88 12.38 -1.69
CA ARG A 98 2.43 13.34 -0.69
C ARG A 98 3.11 14.69 -0.85
N THR A 99 2.39 15.72 -0.43
CA THR A 99 2.91 17.07 -0.16
C THR A 99 2.89 17.34 1.36
N SER A 100 3.47 18.45 1.84
CA SER A 100 3.43 18.87 3.26
C SER A 100 2.02 18.81 3.85
N ARG A 101 1.03 19.37 3.15
CA ARG A 101 -0.38 19.43 3.59
C ARG A 101 -1.00 18.05 3.83
N GLU A 102 -0.63 17.07 3.02
CA GLU A 102 -1.14 15.70 3.15
C GLU A 102 -0.37 14.89 4.19
N PHE A 103 0.88 15.29 4.49
CA PHE A 103 1.71 14.65 5.50
C PHE A 103 1.23 14.93 6.92
N GLU A 104 0.76 16.15 7.20
CA GLU A 104 0.22 16.55 8.52
C GLU A 104 -0.94 15.65 9.01
N GLN A 105 -1.66 15.00 8.09
CA GLN A 105 -2.76 14.09 8.41
C GLN A 105 -2.31 12.71 8.91
N GLY A 106 -1.00 12.42 8.93
CA GLY A 106 -0.41 11.22 9.52
C GLY A 106 -0.71 9.88 8.81
N ILE A 107 -1.55 9.88 7.77
CA ILE A 107 -2.00 8.69 7.04
C ILE A 107 -1.63 8.81 5.56
N GLY A 108 -1.01 7.76 5.02
CA GLY A 108 -0.67 7.66 3.61
C GLY A 108 -1.71 7.01 2.76
N LYS A 109 -1.62 7.27 1.46
CA LYS A 109 -2.42 6.59 0.44
C LYS A 109 -1.50 5.88 -0.55
N LEU A 110 -1.86 4.64 -0.87
CA LEU A 110 -1.22 3.82 -1.87
C LEU A 110 -2.28 3.41 -2.89
N LEU A 111 -1.95 3.49 -4.17
CA LEU A 111 -2.75 2.95 -5.26
C LEU A 111 -2.00 1.75 -5.85
N ILE A 112 -2.66 0.60 -5.95
CA ILE A 112 -2.12 -0.54 -6.70
C ILE A 112 -2.23 -0.21 -8.18
N THR A 113 -1.10 -0.07 -8.86
CA THR A 113 -1.01 0.44 -10.24
C THR A 113 -0.75 -0.65 -11.26
N SER A 114 -0.11 -1.74 -10.85
CA SER A 114 0.19 -2.90 -11.70
C SER A 114 0.25 -4.15 -10.85
N ALA A 115 -0.09 -5.30 -11.45
CA ALA A 115 0.02 -6.60 -10.83
C ALA A 115 0.07 -7.69 -11.91
N ASN A 116 0.55 -8.88 -11.56
CA ASN A 116 0.59 -10.03 -12.45
C ASN A 116 -0.29 -11.18 -11.94
N LYS A 117 -0.34 -12.28 -12.72
CA LYS A 117 -1.05 -13.51 -12.36
C LYS A 117 -2.49 -13.20 -11.92
N ARG A 118 -2.91 -13.75 -10.78
CA ARG A 118 -4.26 -13.57 -10.20
C ARG A 118 -4.42 -12.24 -9.46
N LEU A 119 -3.32 -11.49 -9.23
CA LEU A 119 -3.36 -10.21 -8.53
C LEU A 119 -3.77 -9.04 -9.42
N THR A 120 -3.96 -9.24 -10.73
CA THR A 120 -4.43 -8.20 -11.66
C THR A 120 -5.75 -7.56 -11.23
N GLU A 121 -6.63 -8.29 -10.53
CA GLU A 121 -7.86 -7.76 -9.96
C GLU A 121 -7.64 -6.71 -8.87
N LEU A 122 -6.45 -6.64 -8.27
CA LEU A 122 -6.10 -5.63 -7.28
C LEU A 122 -5.74 -4.28 -7.90
N VAL A 123 -5.52 -4.20 -9.22
CA VAL A 123 -5.21 -2.93 -9.88
C VAL A 123 -6.37 -1.95 -9.69
N GLY A 124 -6.04 -0.72 -9.25
CA GLY A 124 -7.01 0.32 -8.92
C GLY A 124 -7.45 0.33 -7.45
N VAL A 125 -7.10 -0.69 -6.65
CA VAL A 125 -7.38 -0.69 -5.21
C VAL A 125 -6.59 0.41 -4.52
N LYS A 126 -7.29 1.21 -3.73
CA LYS A 126 -6.73 2.26 -2.89
C LYS A 126 -6.59 1.74 -1.47
N CYS A 127 -5.40 1.91 -0.92
CA CYS A 127 -5.07 1.52 0.44
C CYS A 127 -4.66 2.75 1.24
N VAL A 128 -4.92 2.71 2.54
CA VAL A 128 -4.34 3.64 3.51
C VAL A 128 -3.21 2.95 4.25
N TYR A 129 -2.16 3.68 4.59
CA TYR A 129 -1.04 3.11 5.35
C TYR A 129 -0.54 4.06 6.43
N ALA A 130 -0.07 3.46 7.53
CA ALA A 130 0.64 4.14 8.60
C ALA A 130 2.06 3.58 8.67
N ILE A 131 3.05 4.45 8.84
CA ILE A 131 4.46 4.07 8.85
C ILE A 131 5.16 4.69 10.05
N ASN A 132 5.95 3.88 10.75
CA ASN A 132 6.84 4.31 11.83
C ASN A 132 8.28 3.88 11.52
N PHE A 133 9.24 4.61 12.07
CA PHE A 133 10.67 4.30 11.90
C PHE A 133 11.34 4.05 13.25
N PHE A 134 12.16 3.01 13.31
CA PHE A 134 13.16 2.82 14.35
C PHE A 134 14.53 2.73 13.67
N ARG A 135 15.33 3.80 13.81
CA ARG A 135 16.59 3.96 13.06
C ARG A 135 16.34 3.86 11.55
N SER A 136 17.01 2.96 10.85
CA SER A 136 16.83 2.72 9.42
C SER A 136 15.76 1.67 9.09
N THR A 137 15.08 1.12 10.10
CA THR A 137 14.01 0.14 9.93
C THR A 137 12.66 0.85 9.92
N SER A 138 11.79 0.48 8.99
CA SER A 138 10.41 0.95 8.87
C SER A 138 9.42 -0.16 9.21
N PHE A 139 8.37 0.19 9.94
CA PHE A 139 7.23 -0.67 10.23
C PHE A 139 6.00 -0.02 9.61
N THR A 140 5.39 -0.70 8.64
CA THR A 140 4.27 -0.14 7.88
C THR A 140 3.07 -1.07 7.95
N LEU A 141 1.94 -0.53 8.42
CA LEU A 141 0.65 -1.20 8.36
C LEU A 141 -0.17 -0.60 7.22
N THR A 142 -0.59 -1.44 6.28
CA THR A 142 -1.41 -1.05 5.14
C THR A 142 -2.78 -1.71 5.24
N LYS A 143 -3.83 -0.96 4.92
CA LYS A 143 -5.22 -1.42 4.90
C LYS A 143 -5.90 -1.02 3.60
N CYS A 144 -6.48 -1.99 2.90
CA CYS A 144 -7.25 -1.79 1.68
C CYS A 144 -8.67 -2.32 1.86
N LYS A 145 -9.64 -1.67 1.22
CA LYS A 145 -10.99 -2.20 1.04
C LYS A 145 -11.04 -2.98 -0.25
N ILE A 146 -11.46 -4.25 -0.17
CA ILE A 146 -11.46 -5.17 -1.31
C ILE A 146 -12.84 -5.79 -1.56
N THR A 147 -13.05 -6.30 -2.77
CA THR A 147 -14.22 -7.07 -3.18
C THR A 147 -14.05 -8.55 -2.85
N ASN A 148 -15.12 -9.34 -3.00
CA ASN A 148 -15.07 -10.79 -2.83
C ASN A 148 -14.12 -11.48 -3.82
N SER A 149 -14.09 -11.03 -5.08
CA SER A 149 -13.21 -11.61 -6.10
C SER A 149 -11.73 -11.36 -5.77
N GLN A 150 -11.41 -10.13 -5.34
CA GLN A 150 -10.07 -9.77 -4.88
C GLN A 150 -9.63 -10.55 -3.64
N LYS A 151 -10.57 -10.80 -2.71
CA LYS A 151 -10.32 -11.66 -1.55
C LYS A 151 -10.02 -13.10 -1.95
N GLU A 152 -10.77 -13.65 -2.88
CA GLU A 152 -10.53 -15.00 -3.40
C GLU A 152 -9.17 -15.09 -4.08
N ALA A 153 -8.80 -14.09 -4.89
CA ALA A 153 -7.48 -14.00 -5.51
C ALA A 153 -6.35 -14.03 -4.46
N LEU A 154 -6.48 -13.25 -3.38
CA LEU A 154 -5.50 -13.20 -2.28
C LEU A 154 -5.45 -14.50 -1.45
N SER A 155 -6.61 -15.10 -1.18
CA SER A 155 -6.71 -16.33 -0.38
C SER A 155 -6.13 -17.55 -1.12
N ASN A 156 -6.15 -17.51 -2.45
CA ASN A 156 -5.65 -18.60 -3.30
C ASN A 156 -4.13 -18.61 -3.47
N ILE A 157 -3.40 -17.62 -2.96
CA ILE A 157 -1.94 -17.59 -3.03
C ILE A 157 -1.35 -18.57 -2.02
N SER A 158 -1.84 -18.55 -0.76
CA SER A 158 -1.35 -19.42 0.31
C SER A 158 -1.76 -20.89 0.18
N SER A 159 -2.78 -21.18 -0.63
CA SER A 159 -3.23 -22.56 -0.92
C SER A 159 -2.37 -23.28 -1.97
N ASN A 160 -1.59 -22.56 -2.78
CA ASN A 160 -0.68 -23.14 -3.78
C ASN A 160 0.72 -23.39 -3.20
N LYS A 161 0.80 -24.07 -2.05
CA LYS A 161 2.08 -24.62 -1.57
C LYS A 161 2.40 -25.85 -2.40
N GLU A 162 3.29 -25.70 -3.38
CA GLU A 162 4.01 -26.85 -3.98
C GLU A 162 4.96 -27.49 -2.97
#